data_AF-A0AAW6TJJ4-F1
#
_entry.id   AF-A0AAW6TJJ4-F1
#
_cell.length_a   1.000
_cell.length_b   1.000
_cell.length_c   1.000
_cell.angle_alpha   90.00
_cell.angle_beta   90.00
_cell.angle_gamma   90.00
#
_symmetry.space_group_name_H-M   'P 1'
#
loop_
_entity.id
_entity.type
_entity.pdbx_description
1 polymer ?
#
loop_
_entity_poly.entity_id
_entity_poly.type
_entity_poly.pdbx_seq_one_letter_code
_entity_poly.pdbx_strand_id
1 'polypeptide(L)' 'MNEFVVYILYSEKLEKNYTGFTSNLIERFKSHNILGTKGVTLKF' A
#
# COMPACT_ATOMS: atom_id res chain seq x y z
N MET A 1 20.68 5.85 -6.62
CA MET A 1 19.58 6.05 -7.59
C MET A 1 18.35 5.51 -6.89
N ASN A 2 17.37 6.35 -6.54
CA ASN A 2 16.16 5.83 -5.89
C ASN A 2 15.31 5.15 -6.96
N GLU A 3 14.98 3.88 -6.76
CA GLU A 3 14.14 3.12 -7.68
C GLU A 3 12.75 3.77 -7.76
N PHE A 4 12.14 3.75 -8.94
CA PHE A 4 10.76 4.18 -9.13
C PHE A 4 9.92 2.94 -9.41
N VAL A 5 9.19 2.47 -8.38
CA VAL A 5 8.45 1.22 -8.43
C VAL A 5 6.96 1.54 -8.46
N VAL A 6 6.27 1.09 -9.52
CA VAL A 6 4.82 1.13 -9.64
C VAL A 6 4.27 -0.22 -9.20
N TYR A 7 3.22 -0.24 -8.38
CA TYR A 7 2.65 -1.46 -7.82
C TYR A 7 1.12 -1.45 -7.83
N ILE A 8 0.55 -2.66 -7.80
CA ILE A 8 -0.88 -2.93 -7.63
C ILE A 8 -1.03 -3.94 -6.48
N LEU A 9 -1.81 -3.60 -5.46
CA LEU A 9 -2.18 -4.49 -4.35
C LEU A 9 -3.65 -4.83 -4.45
N TYR A 10 -4.00 -6.09 -4.16
CA TYR A 10 -5.40 -6.51 -4.06
C TYR A 10 -5.74 -6.80 -2.60
N SER A 11 -6.85 -6.24 -2.10
CA SER A 11 -7.42 -6.60 -0.80
C SER A 11 -8.58 -7.56 -1.02
N GLU A 12 -8.40 -8.81 -0.62
CA GLU A 12 -9.45 -9.84 -0.69
C GLU A 12 -10.67 -9.48 0.17
N LYS A 13 -10.46 -8.86 1.33
CA LYS A 13 -11.55 -8.48 2.25
C LYS A 13 -12.50 -7.43 1.68
N LEU A 14 -12.01 -6.60 0.77
CA LEU A 14 -12.75 -5.46 0.22
C LEU A 14 -12.95 -5.56 -1.28
N GLU A 15 -12.45 -6.66 -1.87
CA GLU A 15 -12.51 -6.97 -3.29
C GLU A 15 -12.04 -5.79 -4.16
N LYS A 16 -11.00 -5.09 -3.70
CA LYS A 16 -10.52 -3.84 -4.31
C LYS A 16 -9.04 -3.89 -4.64
N ASN A 17 -8.72 -3.27 -5.76
CA ASN A 17 -7.35 -3.01 -6.19
C ASN A 17 -6.90 -1.62 -5.74
N TYR A 18 -5.64 -1.53 -5.31
CA TYR A 18 -4.96 -0.29 -4.97
C TYR A 18 -3.72 -0.14 -5.82
N THR A 19 -3.66 0.94 -6.59
CA THR A 19 -2.52 1.25 -7.47
C THR A 19 -1.74 2.42 -6.90
N GLY A 20 -0.42 2.34 -6.91
CA GLY A 20 0.43 3.43 -6.45
C GLY A 20 1.87 3.30 -6.93
N PHE A 21 2.70 4.24 -6.50
CA PHE A 21 4.14 4.19 -6.73
C PHE A 21 4.89 4.49 -5.43
N THR A 22 6.12 4.00 -5.35
CA THR A 22 7.03 4.21 -4.21
C THR A 22 8.46 4.01 -4.66
N SER A 23 9.40 4.55 -3.89
CA SER A 23 10.82 4.20 -3.98
C SER A 23 11.26 3.16 -2.95
N ASN A 24 10.36 2.78 -2.03
CA ASN A 24 10.58 1.72 -1.06
C ASN A 24 9.31 0.89 -0.88
N LEU A 25 9.30 -0.31 -1.47
CA LEU A 25 8.12 -1.19 -1.45
C LEU A 25 7.87 -1.81 -0.07
N ILE A 26 8.94 -2.16 0.65
CA ILE A 26 8.86 -2.80 1.98
C ILE A 26 8.26 -1.84 3.02
N GLU A 27 8.72 -0.60 3.06
CA GLU A 27 8.14 0.41 3.96
C GLU A 27 6.69 0.72 3.61
N ARG A 28 6.33 0.70 2.31
CA ARG A 28 4.95 0.92 1.87
C ARG A 28 4.02 -0.20 2.32
N PHE A 29 4.45 -1.46 2.24
CA PHE A 29 3.70 -2.59 2.79
C PHE A 29 3.51 -2.49 4.31
N LYS A 30 4.56 -2.13 5.06
CA LYS A 30 4.46 -1.92 6.51
C LYS A 30 3.48 -0.79 6.87
N SER A 31 3.52 0.31 6.12
CA SER A 31 2.61 1.45 6.34
C SER A 31 1.15 1.06 6.11
N HIS A 32 0.85 0.34 5.03
CA HIS A 32 -0.51 -0.14 4.73
C HIS A 32 -1.01 -1.13 5.78
N ASN A 33 -0.17 -2.06 6.23
CA ASN A 33 -0.62 -3.16 7.09
C ASN A 33 -0.56 -2.87 8.61
N ILE A 34 0.34 -2.00 9.07
CA ILE A 34 0.69 -1.87 10.50
C ILE A 34 0.35 -0.48 11.06
N LEU A 35 0.52 0.59 10.25
CA LEU A 35 0.43 1.97 10.71
C LEU A 35 -0.91 2.66 10.38
N GLY A 36 -1.81 1.99 9.66
CA GLY A 36 -3.16 2.49 9.37
C GLY A 36 -4.03 2.49 10.62
N THR A 37 -3.91 3.50 11.49
CA THR A 37 -4.72 3.62 12.71
C THR A 37 -5.77 4.73 12.68
N LYS A 38 -5.82 5.58 11.64
CA LYS A 38 -6.88 6.59 11.44
C LYS A 38 -6.90 7.11 9.99
N GLY A 39 -8.09 7.12 9.37
CA GLY A 39 -8.30 7.60 8.00
C GLY A 39 -8.45 6.49 6.96
N VAL A 40 -8.89 6.86 5.76
CA VAL A 40 -9.39 6.02 4.64
C VAL A 40 -8.42 4.91 4.17
N THR A 41 -7.21 4.85 4.73
CA THR A 41 -6.20 3.79 4.55
C THR A 41 -6.45 2.53 5.37
N LEU A 42 -7.40 2.54 6.31
CA LEU A 42 -7.82 1.36 7.12
C LEU A 42 -8.64 0.31 6.35
N LYS A 43 -8.76 0.46 5.03
CA LYS A 43 -9.56 -0.41 4.17
C LYS A 43 -8.66 -1.14 3.16
N PHE A 44 -7.60 -1.81 3.64
CA PHE A 44 -6.86 -2.81 2.85
C PHE A 44 -6.41 -3.96 3.75
#